data_AF-A0AAW7L363-F1
#
_entry.id   AF-A0AAW7L363-F1
#
_cell.length_a   1.000
_cell.length_b   1.000
_cell.length_c   1.000
_cell.angle_alpha   90.00
_cell.angle_beta   90.00
_cell.angle_gamma   90.00
#
_symmetry.space_group_name_H-M   'P 1'
#
loop_
_entity.id
_entity.type
_entity.pdbx_description
1 polymer ?
#
loop_
_entity_poly.entity_id
_entity_poly.type
_entity_poly.pdbx_seq_one_letter_code
_entity_poly.pdbx_strand_id
1 'polypeptide(L)'
;MISKKRPNGYWTKERCTDEALKYRTRSEFKKLSRSAFASAKRNGWLDELCGHMVLMKKANGYWTKERCSEEALKYQTRTEFQKKSNSAYSTANKNGWLDKLCSHMSTRKMLGSYQTKEQCAEAAIKFKSRSEFKRECSAAYNVARKRDWLEDVCAHMNSRGGWDKNRCFEEAIKYQTRTEFNKLCGAAYSAACKNGWLDEVCQHMKIQRKPQGYWTRERCGVEARKYQSRAEFNKLCGGAFKVSREKGWLDEICKHMKVPKKPNDYWTKERCGVEALKYQSRAEFEKLCRGAYRVSKEKGWLDEICKHMKALQKPRGYWTKERCSEEALKYQTRLKFQKSNEAAYTAARKNGWLDSICAHMIEIKKPKGFWTKKRCAKEALKYETRTDFNTGSNGAYKTAVKEGWLDEICTHMLPVGNEYLRGLYLIINKRLNTVYIGLTSNFKRRKEEHLKGSRTNASEIMKEKDTDFIPLTDYVSVEQATILELDFANKYEKEGYRLLNDRSRIGGLGGSRLKWTEELCKVEALKYNTRYEFQKGSRQAHAAAQRQGILENICKHMVTAKREVYWTRERIEAEAIKYKKRSAFAKGSGGAYNAARKNGWLDEICLHMRKLK
;
A
#
# COMPACT_ATOMS: atom_id res chain seq x y z
N MET A 1 34.92 -7.02 12.60
CA MET A 1 35.96 -7.51 11.66
C MET A 1 35.37 -7.59 10.26
N ILE A 2 35.85 -6.76 9.35
CA ILE A 2 35.40 -6.76 7.95
C ILE A 2 35.92 -8.04 7.28
N SER A 3 35.02 -8.96 6.92
CA SER A 3 35.35 -10.15 6.15
C SER A 3 35.92 -9.74 4.79
N LYS A 4 37.26 -9.76 4.65
CA LYS A 4 37.93 -9.57 3.36
C LYS A 4 37.47 -10.68 2.43
N LYS A 5 36.69 -10.32 1.41
CA LYS A 5 36.16 -11.25 0.41
C LYS A 5 37.34 -11.83 -0.37
N ARG A 6 37.50 -13.16 -0.37
CA ARG A 6 38.60 -13.83 -1.07
C ARG A 6 38.44 -13.65 -2.59
N PRO A 7 39.54 -13.51 -3.36
CA PRO A 7 39.51 -13.36 -4.81
C PRO A 7 38.77 -14.51 -5.52
N ASN A 8 38.22 -14.25 -6.71
CA ASN A 8 37.63 -15.30 -7.55
C ASN A 8 38.70 -16.34 -7.92
N GLY A 9 38.37 -17.63 -7.80
CA GLY A 9 39.32 -18.72 -8.05
C GLY A 9 40.23 -19.08 -6.86
N TYR A 10 40.05 -18.47 -5.68
CA TYR A 10 40.88 -18.75 -4.51
C TYR A 10 40.90 -20.23 -4.07
N TRP A 11 39.81 -20.96 -4.30
CA TRP A 11 39.65 -22.37 -3.92
C TRP A 11 40.04 -23.30 -5.07
N THR A 12 41.28 -23.80 -5.02
CA THR A 12 41.79 -24.90 -5.85
C THR A 12 41.48 -26.25 -5.19
N LYS A 13 41.64 -27.36 -5.93
CA LYS A 13 41.41 -28.72 -5.41
C LYS A 13 42.27 -28.99 -4.18
N GLU A 14 43.55 -28.63 -4.24
CA GLU A 14 44.54 -28.72 -3.13
C GLU A 14 44.15 -27.86 -1.92
N ARG A 15 43.72 -26.62 -2.13
CA ARG A 15 43.28 -25.78 -1.00
C ARG A 15 42.00 -26.29 -0.35
N CYS A 16 41.15 -26.95 -1.12
CA CYS A 16 39.99 -27.65 -0.59
C CYS A 16 40.39 -28.93 0.15
N THR A 17 41.42 -29.68 -0.27
CA THR A 17 41.91 -30.89 0.46
C THR A 17 42.45 -30.49 1.82
N ASP A 18 43.34 -29.50 1.87
CA ASP A 18 43.98 -29.07 3.11
C ASP A 18 42.98 -28.50 4.11
N GLU A 19 41.97 -27.78 3.61
CA GLU A 19 40.90 -27.24 4.43
C GLU A 19 39.93 -28.35 4.91
N ALA A 20 39.67 -29.37 4.09
CA ALA A 20 38.84 -30.51 4.46
C ALA A 20 39.52 -31.41 5.50
N LEU A 21 40.85 -31.58 5.47
CA LEU A 21 41.62 -32.36 6.46
C LEU A 21 41.49 -31.83 7.89
N LYS A 22 41.11 -30.56 8.09
CA LYS A 22 40.90 -29.95 9.40
C LYS A 22 39.64 -30.43 10.13
N TYR A 23 38.74 -31.15 9.45
CA TYR A 23 37.44 -31.53 9.98
C TYR A 23 37.26 -33.04 9.99
N ARG A 24 36.68 -33.55 11.08
CA ARG A 24 36.43 -34.99 11.27
C ARG A 24 35.16 -35.45 10.55
N THR A 25 34.19 -34.55 10.34
CA THR A 25 32.90 -34.88 9.72
C THR A 25 32.53 -33.91 8.59
N ARG A 26 31.81 -34.43 7.56
CA ARG A 26 31.26 -33.62 6.45
C ARG A 26 30.35 -32.48 6.95
N SER A 27 29.65 -32.69 8.07
CA SER A 27 28.76 -31.69 8.68
C SER A 27 29.50 -30.51 9.30
N GLU A 28 30.64 -30.77 9.96
CA GLU A 28 31.51 -29.72 10.51
C GLU A 28 32.18 -28.93 9.39
N PHE A 29 32.72 -29.62 8.38
CA PHE A 29 33.31 -28.99 7.20
C PHE A 29 32.32 -28.04 6.51
N LYS A 30 31.06 -28.46 6.34
CA LYS A 30 29.99 -27.63 5.77
C LYS A 30 29.66 -26.39 6.62
N LYS A 31 29.70 -26.51 7.96
CA LYS A 31 29.31 -25.41 8.86
C LYS A 31 30.42 -24.39 9.03
N LEU A 32 31.65 -24.85 9.23
CA LEU A 32 32.80 -24.02 9.60
C LEU A 32 33.55 -23.49 8.38
N SER A 33 33.63 -24.26 7.28
CA SER A 33 34.26 -23.81 6.03
C SER A 33 33.29 -23.85 4.84
N ARG A 34 32.21 -23.07 4.96
CA ARG A 34 31.11 -22.98 3.95
C ARG A 34 31.61 -22.70 2.53
N SER A 35 32.59 -21.82 2.37
CA SER A 35 33.11 -21.40 1.06
C SER A 35 33.96 -22.48 0.38
N ALA A 36 34.77 -23.21 1.16
CA ALA A 36 35.52 -24.37 0.68
C ALA A 36 34.56 -25.51 0.30
N PHE A 37 33.62 -25.84 1.19
CA PHE A 37 32.60 -26.87 0.95
C PHE A 37 31.76 -26.58 -0.30
N ALA A 38 31.34 -25.33 -0.51
CA ALA A 38 30.57 -24.94 -1.69
C ALA A 38 31.39 -25.02 -2.99
N SER A 39 32.69 -24.73 -2.94
CA SER A 39 33.58 -24.84 -4.10
C SER A 39 33.86 -26.30 -4.45
N ALA A 40 34.17 -27.12 -3.44
CA ALA A 40 34.29 -28.58 -3.55
C ALA A 40 33.04 -29.23 -4.16
N LYS A 41 31.84 -28.83 -3.71
CA LYS A 41 30.58 -29.34 -4.26
C LYS A 41 30.34 -28.90 -5.72
N ARG A 42 30.65 -27.64 -6.06
CA ARG A 42 30.42 -27.10 -7.41
C ARG A 42 31.31 -27.76 -8.46
N ASN A 43 32.51 -28.16 -8.07
CA ASN A 43 33.51 -28.77 -8.95
C ASN A 43 33.56 -30.31 -8.86
N GLY A 44 32.66 -30.95 -8.10
CA GLY A 44 32.59 -32.41 -7.99
C GLY A 44 33.68 -33.07 -7.13
N TRP A 45 34.51 -32.30 -6.43
CA TRP A 45 35.64 -32.83 -5.63
C TRP A 45 35.22 -33.41 -4.27
N LEU A 46 33.95 -33.27 -3.89
CA LEU A 46 33.50 -33.49 -2.51
C LEU A 46 33.72 -34.93 -2.00
N ASP A 47 33.60 -35.93 -2.86
CA ASP A 47 33.72 -37.32 -2.44
C ASP A 47 35.18 -37.75 -2.22
N GLU A 48 36.10 -37.28 -3.07
CA GLU A 48 37.54 -37.44 -2.87
C GLU A 48 38.03 -36.66 -1.65
N LEU A 49 37.59 -35.41 -1.50
CA LEU A 49 37.98 -34.50 -0.40
C LEU A 49 37.49 -34.93 0.98
N CYS A 50 36.41 -35.70 1.03
CA CYS A 50 35.77 -36.10 2.27
C CYS A 50 35.76 -37.63 2.42
N GLY A 51 36.69 -38.34 1.76
CA GLY A 51 36.87 -39.79 1.90
C GLY A 51 37.38 -40.19 3.28
N HIS A 52 38.19 -39.34 3.93
CA HIS A 52 38.71 -39.55 5.29
C HIS A 52 37.71 -39.19 6.41
N MET A 53 36.57 -38.59 6.08
CA MET A 53 35.61 -38.10 7.07
C MET A 53 34.60 -39.18 7.47
N VAL A 54 34.40 -39.36 8.77
CA VAL A 54 33.47 -40.37 9.30
C VAL A 54 32.03 -39.99 8.96
N LEU A 55 31.31 -40.91 8.30
CA LEU A 55 29.88 -40.80 8.05
C LEU A 55 29.10 -41.13 9.32
N MET A 56 28.62 -40.11 10.03
CA MET A 56 27.74 -40.26 11.21
C MET A 56 26.31 -40.72 10.88
N LYS A 57 26.02 -41.08 9.62
CA LYS A 57 24.67 -41.49 9.20
C LYS A 57 24.55 -43.00 9.37
N LYS A 58 23.65 -43.43 10.26
CA LYS A 58 23.24 -44.83 10.39
C LYS A 58 22.79 -45.35 9.01
N ALA A 59 23.16 -46.59 8.67
CA ALA A 59 22.86 -47.20 7.37
C ALA A 59 21.37 -47.11 7.02
N ASN A 60 21.05 -47.02 5.72
CA ASN A 60 19.65 -47.03 5.26
C ASN A 60 18.98 -48.33 5.74
N GLY A 61 17.81 -48.22 6.38
CA GLY A 61 17.12 -49.37 6.98
C GLY A 61 17.50 -49.69 8.43
N TYR A 62 18.37 -48.90 9.07
CA TYR A 62 18.76 -49.12 10.48
C TYR A 62 17.57 -49.14 11.46
N TRP A 63 16.53 -48.36 11.17
CA TRP A 63 15.32 -48.25 11.99
C TRP A 63 14.27 -49.28 11.53
N THR A 64 14.33 -50.46 12.13
CA THR A 64 13.27 -51.49 12.02
C THR A 64 12.14 -51.20 13.01
N LYS A 65 11.01 -51.88 12.88
CA LYS A 65 9.86 -51.72 13.78
C LYS A 65 10.24 -52.03 15.23
N GLU A 66 11.06 -53.05 15.44
CA GLU A 66 11.56 -53.53 16.73
C GLU A 66 12.47 -52.47 17.37
N ARG A 67 13.43 -51.94 16.62
CA ARG A 67 14.34 -50.88 17.10
C ARG A 67 13.62 -49.57 17.38
N CYS A 68 12.60 -49.23 16.59
CA CYS A 68 11.74 -48.10 16.88
C CYS A 68 10.91 -48.32 18.16
N SER A 69 10.56 -49.56 18.49
CA SER A 69 9.85 -49.93 19.72
C SER A 69 10.74 -49.80 20.95
N GLU A 70 11.93 -50.39 20.90
CA GLU A 70 12.94 -50.29 21.97
C GLU A 70 13.31 -48.83 22.25
N GLU A 71 13.46 -48.03 21.20
CA GLU A 71 13.78 -46.62 21.33
C GLU A 71 12.59 -45.80 21.87
N ALA A 72 11.36 -46.14 21.48
CA ALA A 72 10.14 -45.50 22.01
C ALA A 72 9.94 -45.83 23.50
N LEU A 73 10.29 -47.03 23.97
CA LEU A 73 10.19 -47.41 25.39
C LEU A 73 11.05 -46.54 26.33
N LYS A 74 12.08 -45.86 25.81
CA LYS A 74 12.93 -44.94 26.59
C LYS A 74 12.26 -43.62 26.97
N TYR A 75 11.08 -43.32 26.43
CA TYR A 75 10.41 -42.04 26.61
C TYR A 75 9.00 -42.21 27.17
N GLN A 76 8.64 -41.34 28.11
CA GLN A 76 7.33 -41.39 28.77
C GLN A 76 6.23 -40.72 27.92
N THR A 77 6.61 -39.81 27.00
CA THR A 77 5.67 -39.04 26.19
C THR A 77 6.05 -39.03 24.71
N ARG A 78 5.03 -38.99 23.83
CA ARG A 78 5.21 -38.86 22.38
C ARG A 78 6.05 -37.62 21.98
N THR A 79 5.89 -36.52 22.73
CA THR A 79 6.61 -35.27 22.48
C THR A 79 8.10 -35.39 22.81
N GLU A 80 8.46 -36.10 23.88
CA GLU A 80 9.85 -36.37 24.22
C GLU A 80 10.50 -37.33 23.22
N PHE A 81 9.78 -38.37 22.81
CA PHE A 81 10.20 -39.29 21.77
C PHE A 81 10.51 -38.56 20.46
N GLN A 82 9.62 -37.65 20.03
CA GLN A 82 9.83 -36.84 18.83
C GLN A 82 11.09 -35.96 18.93
N LYS A 83 11.30 -35.29 20.07
CA LYS A 83 12.41 -34.34 20.23
C LYS A 83 13.77 -35.01 20.38
N LYS A 84 13.83 -36.09 21.18
CA LYS A 84 15.10 -36.76 21.52
C LYS A 84 15.48 -37.84 20.50
N SER A 85 14.51 -38.48 19.85
CA SER A 85 14.76 -39.52 18.84
C SER A 85 13.96 -39.30 17.55
N ASN A 86 14.11 -38.11 16.96
CA ASN A 86 13.39 -37.68 15.75
C ASN A 86 13.51 -38.65 14.56
N SER A 87 14.65 -39.33 14.40
CA SER A 87 14.85 -40.28 13.29
C SER A 87 14.01 -41.55 13.47
N ALA A 88 13.91 -42.08 14.68
CA ALA A 88 13.07 -43.22 15.01
C ALA A 88 11.58 -42.83 14.92
N TYR A 89 11.20 -41.68 15.49
CA TYR A 89 9.85 -41.14 15.42
C TYR A 89 9.38 -40.92 13.98
N SER A 90 10.22 -40.31 13.13
CA SER A 90 9.86 -40.04 11.73
C SER A 90 9.71 -41.32 10.91
N THR A 91 10.55 -42.34 11.15
CA THR A 91 10.44 -43.65 10.48
C THR A 91 9.17 -44.38 10.93
N ALA A 92 8.88 -44.39 12.24
CA ALA A 92 7.64 -44.94 12.78
C ALA A 92 6.39 -44.25 12.22
N ASN A 93 6.41 -42.93 12.03
CA ASN A 93 5.29 -42.18 11.45
C ASN A 93 5.10 -42.48 9.95
N LYS A 94 6.19 -42.52 9.17
CA LYS A 94 6.13 -42.82 7.72
C LYS A 94 5.59 -44.21 7.41
N ASN A 95 5.89 -45.18 8.28
CA ASN A 95 5.46 -46.57 8.13
C ASN A 95 4.18 -46.90 8.91
N GLY A 96 3.52 -45.91 9.55
CA GLY A 96 2.27 -46.11 10.29
C GLY A 96 2.41 -46.94 11.58
N TRP A 97 3.62 -47.09 12.13
CA TRP A 97 3.87 -47.85 13.37
C TRP A 97 3.64 -47.03 14.63
N LEU A 98 3.56 -45.70 14.51
CA LEU A 98 3.61 -44.76 15.62
C LEU A 98 2.58 -45.05 16.72
N ASP A 99 1.34 -45.39 16.37
CA ASP A 99 0.30 -45.63 17.38
C ASP A 99 0.50 -46.92 18.17
N LYS A 100 1.01 -47.97 17.52
CA LYS A 100 1.36 -49.23 18.19
C LYS A 100 2.60 -49.07 19.08
N LEU A 101 3.59 -48.31 18.62
CA LEU A 101 4.86 -48.09 19.33
C LEU A 101 4.76 -47.08 20.48
N CYS A 102 3.76 -46.20 20.45
CA CYS A 102 3.53 -45.19 21.47
C CYS A 102 2.24 -45.44 22.26
N SER A 103 1.83 -46.71 22.39
CA SER A 103 0.65 -47.12 23.16
C SER A 103 0.89 -47.05 24.67
N HIS A 104 2.13 -47.31 25.12
CA HIS A 104 2.57 -47.17 26.53
C HIS A 104 2.78 -45.71 26.96
N MET A 105 2.92 -44.80 26.00
CA MET A 105 3.09 -43.38 26.28
C MET A 105 1.73 -42.76 26.52
N SER A 106 1.47 -42.36 27.76
CA SER A 106 0.23 -41.69 28.15
C SER A 106 -0.09 -40.57 27.16
N THR A 107 -1.14 -40.76 26.35
CA THR A 107 -1.78 -39.65 25.67
C THR A 107 -2.12 -38.67 26.77
N ARG A 108 -1.56 -37.46 26.73
CA ARG A 108 -1.95 -36.37 27.62
C ARG A 108 -3.46 -36.44 27.74
N LYS A 109 -3.98 -36.87 28.90
CA LYS A 109 -5.42 -36.79 29.17
C LYS A 109 -5.75 -35.34 28.84
N MET A 110 -6.49 -35.13 27.76
CA MET A 110 -7.18 -33.87 27.57
C MET A 110 -8.17 -33.87 28.73
N LEU A 111 -7.74 -33.31 29.87
CA LEU A 111 -8.57 -33.18 31.05
C LEU A 111 -9.81 -32.40 30.61
N GLY A 112 -10.91 -33.12 30.44
CA GLY A 112 -12.25 -32.55 30.42
C GLY A 112 -12.60 -32.09 31.82
N SER A 113 -12.00 -30.99 32.29
CA SER A 113 -12.30 -30.45 33.63
C SER A 113 -13.32 -29.31 33.61
N TYR A 114 -13.82 -28.93 32.43
CA TYR A 114 -14.80 -27.86 32.27
C TYR A 114 -15.88 -28.39 31.32
N GLN A 115 -16.84 -29.14 31.86
CA GLN A 115 -17.98 -29.68 31.12
C GLN A 115 -19.25 -28.85 31.33
N THR A 116 -19.33 -28.12 32.44
CA THR A 116 -20.49 -27.30 32.78
C THR A 116 -20.15 -25.81 32.78
N LYS A 117 -21.18 -24.96 32.72
CA LYS A 117 -21.04 -23.50 32.70
C LYS A 117 -20.47 -22.98 34.03
N GLU A 118 -20.82 -23.64 35.13
CA GLU A 118 -20.43 -23.34 36.51
C GLU A 118 -18.93 -23.57 36.72
N GLN A 119 -18.38 -24.68 36.23
CA GLN A 119 -16.95 -24.95 36.29
C GLN A 119 -16.13 -23.91 35.50
N CYS A 120 -16.68 -23.44 34.37
CA CYS A 120 -16.06 -22.35 33.61
C CYS A 120 -16.13 -21.02 34.38
N ALA A 121 -17.25 -20.74 35.04
CA ALA A 121 -17.45 -19.56 35.88
C ALA A 121 -16.51 -19.53 37.09
N GLU A 122 -16.36 -20.63 37.83
CA GLU A 122 -15.42 -20.75 38.96
C GLU A 122 -13.96 -20.52 38.53
N ALA A 123 -13.57 -21.06 37.37
CA ALA A 123 -12.24 -20.82 36.82
C ALA A 123 -12.07 -19.35 36.40
N ALA A 124 -13.11 -18.74 35.84
CA ALA A 124 -13.10 -17.36 35.42
C ALA A 124 -13.06 -16.37 36.61
N ILE A 125 -13.72 -16.64 37.73
CA ILE A 125 -13.74 -15.76 38.91
C ILE A 125 -12.33 -15.41 39.41
N LYS A 126 -11.36 -16.30 39.21
CA LYS A 126 -9.95 -16.10 39.64
C LYS A 126 -9.21 -15.01 38.86
N PHE A 127 -9.74 -14.55 37.73
CA PHE A 127 -9.08 -13.58 36.86
C PHE A 127 -9.87 -12.28 36.75
N LYS A 128 -9.16 -11.15 36.68
CA LYS A 128 -9.77 -9.81 36.63
C LYS A 128 -10.07 -9.34 35.20
N SER A 129 -9.54 -10.02 34.18
CA SER A 129 -9.71 -9.64 32.77
C SER A 129 -9.83 -10.84 31.83
N ARG A 130 -10.62 -10.67 30.76
CA ARG A 130 -10.82 -11.70 29.72
C ARG A 130 -9.51 -12.12 29.05
N SER A 131 -8.57 -11.19 28.88
CA SER A 131 -7.25 -11.47 28.28
C SER A 131 -6.38 -12.34 29.18
N GLU A 132 -6.43 -12.12 30.49
CA GLU A 132 -5.73 -12.91 31.49
C GLU A 132 -6.35 -14.30 31.61
N PHE A 133 -7.68 -14.38 31.69
CA PHE A 133 -8.42 -15.64 31.67
C PHE A 133 -8.09 -16.49 30.43
N LYS A 134 -8.02 -15.86 29.25
CA LYS A 134 -7.64 -16.53 28.00
C LYS A 134 -6.21 -17.09 28.03
N ARG A 135 -5.27 -16.37 28.63
CA ARG A 135 -3.85 -16.75 28.64
C ARG A 135 -3.57 -17.82 29.70
N GLU A 136 -4.03 -17.60 30.92
CA GLU A 136 -3.73 -18.45 32.08
C GLU A 136 -4.67 -19.67 32.16
N CYS A 137 -5.94 -19.54 31.77
CA CYS A 137 -6.91 -20.65 31.76
C CYS A 137 -7.57 -20.82 30.39
N SER A 138 -6.72 -21.04 29.38
CA SER A 138 -7.16 -21.22 27.99
C SER A 138 -8.14 -22.38 27.79
N ALA A 139 -8.10 -23.42 28.63
CA ALA A 139 -9.01 -24.56 28.56
C ALA A 139 -10.47 -24.16 28.86
N ALA A 140 -10.74 -23.56 30.02
CA ALA A 140 -12.07 -23.08 30.39
C ALA A 140 -12.56 -21.97 29.45
N TYR A 141 -11.68 -21.03 29.07
CA TYR A 141 -12.00 -19.96 28.12
C TYR A 141 -12.47 -20.52 26.76
N ASN A 142 -11.79 -21.54 26.24
CA ASN A 142 -12.14 -22.13 24.96
C ASN A 142 -13.43 -22.94 25.01
N VAL A 143 -13.74 -23.62 26.13
CA VAL A 143 -15.02 -24.30 26.33
C VAL A 143 -16.15 -23.28 26.38
N ALA A 144 -16.01 -22.25 27.23
CA ALA A 144 -17.00 -21.19 27.36
C ALA A 144 -17.26 -20.49 26.01
N ARG A 145 -16.22 -20.24 25.20
CA ARG A 145 -16.38 -19.69 23.85
C ARG A 145 -17.06 -20.66 22.87
N LYS A 146 -16.73 -21.96 22.91
CA LYS A 146 -17.30 -22.95 21.98
C LYS A 146 -18.78 -23.23 22.24
N ARG A 147 -19.23 -23.08 23.49
CA ARG A 147 -20.61 -23.31 23.93
C ARG A 147 -21.41 -22.02 24.16
N ASP A 148 -20.85 -20.89 23.74
CA ASP A 148 -21.45 -19.55 23.87
C ASP A 148 -21.76 -19.10 25.31
N TRP A 149 -21.02 -19.62 26.29
CA TRP A 149 -21.10 -19.25 27.70
C TRP A 149 -20.17 -18.10 28.07
N LEU A 150 -19.39 -17.59 27.10
CA LEU A 150 -18.27 -16.70 27.38
C LEU A 150 -18.72 -15.35 27.97
N GLU A 151 -19.85 -14.81 27.51
CA GLU A 151 -20.37 -13.55 28.04
C GLU A 151 -20.85 -13.70 29.49
N ASP A 152 -21.53 -14.80 29.79
CA ASP A 152 -22.00 -15.10 31.15
C ASP A 152 -20.84 -15.41 32.11
N VAL A 153 -19.90 -16.27 31.69
CA VAL A 153 -18.73 -16.69 32.48
C VAL A 153 -17.76 -15.54 32.72
N CYS A 154 -17.73 -14.54 31.83
CA CYS A 154 -16.87 -13.37 31.94
C CYS A 154 -17.64 -12.08 32.24
N ALA A 155 -18.86 -12.17 32.79
CA ALA A 155 -19.68 -11.01 33.12
C ALA A 155 -19.02 -10.13 34.19
N HIS A 156 -18.32 -10.73 35.16
CA HIS A 156 -17.56 -10.02 36.20
C HIS A 156 -16.24 -9.44 35.69
N MET A 157 -15.77 -9.83 34.50
CA MET A 157 -14.53 -9.34 33.91
C MET A 157 -14.81 -8.15 33.01
N ASN A 158 -14.54 -6.95 33.53
CA ASN A 158 -14.62 -5.71 32.76
C ASN A 158 -13.88 -5.83 31.42
N SER A 159 -14.62 -5.67 30.33
CA SER A 159 -14.07 -5.58 28.99
C SER A 159 -13.21 -4.31 28.90
N ARG A 160 -11.89 -4.46 29.01
CA ARG A 160 -10.98 -3.43 28.48
C ARG A 160 -11.13 -3.42 26.96
N GLY A 161 -12.07 -2.63 26.44
CA GLY A 161 -12.23 -2.53 25.00
C GLY A 161 -13.20 -1.51 24.43
N GLY A 162 -14.12 -0.93 25.21
CA GLY A 162 -15.09 0.03 24.68
C GLY A 162 -15.42 1.14 25.66
N TRP A 163 -15.49 2.36 25.15
CA TRP A 163 -16.15 3.46 25.85
C TRP A 163 -17.65 3.33 25.59
N ASP A 164 -18.42 3.09 26.64
CA ASP A 164 -19.88 3.23 26.60
C ASP A 164 -20.29 4.65 27.03
N LYS A 165 -21.56 4.99 26.79
CA LYS A 165 -22.09 6.35 27.02
C LYS A 165 -21.98 6.77 28.49
N ASN A 166 -22.22 5.86 29.42
CA ASN A 166 -22.21 6.13 30.86
C ASN A 166 -20.79 6.35 31.37
N ARG A 167 -19.82 5.52 30.96
CA ARG A 167 -18.40 5.70 31.28
C ARG A 167 -17.83 6.97 30.66
N CYS A 168 -18.25 7.30 29.44
CA CYS A 168 -17.93 8.60 28.84
C CYS A 168 -18.47 9.76 29.68
N PHE A 169 -19.69 9.64 30.22
CA PHE A 169 -20.31 10.65 31.08
C PHE A 169 -19.63 10.78 32.44
N GLU A 170 -19.41 9.68 33.16
CA GLU A 170 -18.68 9.66 34.43
C GLU A 170 -17.27 10.27 34.29
N GLU A 171 -16.59 9.98 33.18
CA GLU A 171 -15.28 10.54 32.91
C GLU A 171 -15.36 12.02 32.50
N ALA A 172 -16.40 12.41 31.77
CA ALA A 172 -16.63 13.81 31.38
C ALA A 172 -16.99 14.71 32.57
N ILE A 173 -17.68 14.21 33.61
CA ILE A 173 -18.01 14.99 34.82
C ILE A 173 -16.76 15.52 35.53
N LYS A 174 -15.63 14.82 35.42
CA LYS A 174 -14.36 15.22 36.03
C LYS A 174 -13.77 16.52 35.43
N TYR A 175 -14.28 16.97 34.29
CA TYR A 175 -13.78 18.12 33.57
C TYR A 175 -14.84 19.22 33.48
N GLN A 176 -14.42 20.47 33.61
CA GLN A 176 -15.31 21.64 33.58
C GLN A 176 -15.53 22.13 32.14
N THR A 177 -14.58 21.88 31.24
CA THR A 177 -14.65 22.30 29.83
C THR A 177 -14.44 21.14 28.86
N ARG A 178 -15.11 21.21 27.70
CA ARG A 178 -14.93 20.23 26.60
C ARG A 178 -13.47 20.17 26.11
N THR A 179 -12.74 21.28 26.22
CA THR A 179 -11.32 21.37 25.86
C THR A 179 -10.41 20.60 26.81
N GLU A 180 -10.67 20.65 28.12
CA GLU A 180 -9.94 19.86 29.11
C GLU A 180 -10.26 18.38 28.97
N PHE A 181 -11.54 18.04 28.79
CA PHE A 181 -11.97 16.67 28.54
C PHE A 181 -11.26 16.06 27.32
N ASN A 182 -11.15 16.80 26.21
CA ASN A 182 -10.43 16.32 25.02
C ASN A 182 -8.91 16.18 25.26
N LYS A 183 -8.29 17.09 26.00
CA LYS A 183 -6.83 17.06 26.24
C LYS A 183 -6.42 15.96 27.22
N LEU A 184 -7.18 15.78 28.30
CA LEU A 184 -6.83 14.88 29.39
C LEU A 184 -7.41 13.48 29.18
N CYS A 185 -8.60 13.37 28.56
CA CYS A 185 -9.22 12.09 28.22
C CYS A 185 -9.70 12.05 26.77
N GLY A 186 -8.76 12.22 25.83
CA GLY A 186 -9.05 12.23 24.39
C GLY A 186 -9.68 10.93 23.86
N ALA A 187 -9.49 9.80 24.55
CA ALA A 187 -10.09 8.53 24.18
C ALA A 187 -11.61 8.50 24.42
N ALA A 188 -12.06 8.96 25.60
CA ALA A 188 -13.48 9.11 25.92
C ALA A 188 -14.15 10.18 25.05
N TYR A 189 -13.47 11.31 24.87
CA TYR A 189 -13.92 12.40 24.01
C TYR A 189 -14.11 11.92 22.56
N SER A 190 -13.14 11.18 22.02
CA SER A 190 -13.22 10.65 20.66
C SER A 190 -14.33 9.61 20.50
N ALA A 191 -14.57 8.78 21.52
CA ALA A 191 -15.68 7.82 21.50
C ALA A 191 -17.04 8.53 21.52
N ALA A 192 -17.21 9.53 22.39
CA ALA A 192 -18.41 10.35 22.44
C ALA A 192 -18.65 11.10 21.11
N CYS A 193 -17.60 11.61 20.45
CA CYS A 193 -17.69 12.21 19.12
C CYS A 193 -18.13 11.20 18.04
N LYS A 194 -17.50 10.03 17.99
CA LYS A 194 -17.76 9.02 16.94
C LYS A 194 -19.18 8.44 17.02
N ASN A 195 -19.71 8.32 18.23
CA ASN A 195 -21.03 7.76 18.47
C ASN A 195 -22.14 8.82 18.64
N GLY A 196 -21.81 10.12 18.47
CA GLY A 196 -22.78 11.21 18.59
C GLY A 196 -23.24 11.55 20.01
N TRP A 197 -22.60 11.00 21.05
CA TRP A 197 -22.97 11.22 22.46
C TRP A 197 -22.39 12.50 23.06
N LEU A 198 -21.54 13.24 22.33
CA LEU A 198 -20.75 14.34 22.89
C LEU A 198 -21.60 15.43 23.53
N ASP A 199 -22.75 15.77 22.94
CA ASP A 199 -23.58 16.86 23.46
C ASP A 199 -24.32 16.46 24.75
N GLU A 200 -24.74 15.20 24.85
CA GLU A 200 -25.35 14.63 26.06
C GLU A 200 -24.30 14.41 27.16
N VAL A 201 -23.15 13.85 26.79
CA VAL A 201 -22.03 13.56 27.70
C VAL A 201 -21.41 14.84 28.28
N CYS A 202 -21.47 15.94 27.54
CA CYS A 202 -20.90 17.23 27.95
C CYS A 202 -21.98 18.30 28.19
N GLN A 203 -23.20 17.91 28.56
CA GLN A 203 -24.30 18.85 28.83
C GLN A 203 -24.02 19.76 30.02
N HIS A 204 -23.29 19.26 31.03
CA HIS A 204 -22.86 20.03 32.20
C HIS A 204 -21.70 21.00 31.92
N MET A 205 -21.01 20.87 30.78
CA MET A 205 -19.88 21.73 30.43
C MET A 205 -20.36 22.98 29.70
N LYS A 206 -20.11 24.16 30.29
CA LYS A 206 -20.47 25.45 29.67
C LYS A 206 -19.74 25.62 28.33
N ILE A 207 -20.50 25.77 27.24
CA ILE A 207 -19.96 26.02 25.90
C ILE A 207 -19.51 27.49 25.82
N GLN A 208 -18.22 27.75 26.06
CA GLN A 208 -17.61 29.07 25.84
C GLN A 208 -17.34 29.34 24.35
N ARG A 209 -18.37 29.26 23.50
CA ARG A 209 -18.24 29.70 22.10
C ARG A 209 -18.58 31.19 22.02
N LYS A 210 -17.62 31.97 21.54
CA LYS A 210 -17.88 33.35 21.12
C LYS A 210 -18.96 33.31 20.02
N PRO A 211 -20.05 34.10 20.13
CA PRO A 211 -21.12 34.10 19.14
C PRO A 211 -20.61 34.44 17.74
N GLN A 212 -21.35 34.01 16.71
CA GLN A 212 -21.00 34.31 15.32
C GLN A 212 -20.97 35.83 15.12
N GLY A 213 -19.86 36.36 14.57
CA GLY A 213 -19.66 37.81 14.44
C GLY A 213 -19.09 38.51 15.68
N TYR A 214 -18.70 37.79 16.73
CA TYR A 214 -18.12 38.38 17.95
C TYR A 214 -16.89 39.27 17.70
N TRP A 215 -16.08 38.96 16.69
CA TRP A 215 -14.89 39.70 16.32
C TRP A 215 -15.21 40.83 15.36
N THR A 216 -15.37 42.03 15.90
CA THR A 216 -15.48 43.29 15.16
C THR A 216 -14.10 43.96 15.04
N ARG A 217 -13.95 44.93 14.11
CA ARG A 217 -12.69 45.68 13.92
C ARG A 217 -12.19 46.30 15.22
N GLU A 218 -13.08 46.91 15.99
CA GLU A 218 -12.77 47.55 17.28
C GLU A 218 -12.31 46.53 18.33
N ARG A 219 -13.02 45.40 18.46
CA ARG A 219 -12.66 44.34 19.40
C ARG A 219 -11.33 43.69 19.05
N CYS A 220 -11.08 43.46 17.76
CA CYS A 220 -9.78 43.01 17.28
C CYS A 220 -8.67 44.03 17.56
N GLY A 221 -8.97 45.34 17.45
CA GLY A 221 -8.05 46.42 17.79
C GLY A 221 -7.69 46.46 19.28
N VAL A 222 -8.69 46.44 20.17
CA VAL A 222 -8.48 46.39 21.62
C VAL A 222 -7.68 45.15 22.01
N GLU A 223 -7.99 44.00 21.43
CA GLU A 223 -7.29 42.75 21.70
C GLU A 223 -5.85 42.76 21.16
N ALA A 224 -5.62 43.30 19.97
CA ALA A 224 -4.28 43.45 19.39
C ALA A 224 -3.38 44.35 20.24
N ARG A 225 -3.92 45.38 20.92
CA ARG A 225 -3.13 46.24 21.81
C ARG A 225 -2.49 45.52 22.99
N LYS A 226 -3.00 44.35 23.38
CA LYS A 226 -2.46 43.53 24.48
C LYS A 226 -1.13 42.84 24.14
N TYR A 227 -0.78 42.76 22.86
CA TYR A 227 0.40 42.02 22.39
C TYR A 227 1.43 42.94 21.76
N GLN A 228 2.72 42.60 21.94
CA GLN A 228 3.83 43.41 21.44
C GLN A 228 4.26 43.03 20.02
N SER A 229 3.94 41.81 19.58
CA SER A 229 4.28 41.31 18.23
C SER A 229 3.11 40.61 17.54
N ARG A 230 3.07 40.69 16.21
CA ARG A 230 2.08 39.98 15.38
C ARG A 230 2.14 38.46 15.56
N ALA A 231 3.34 37.90 15.80
CA ALA A 231 3.53 36.48 16.01
C ALA A 231 2.90 36.00 17.32
N GLU A 232 3.07 36.78 18.39
CA GLU A 232 2.45 36.55 19.69
C GLU A 232 0.93 36.70 19.63
N PHE A 233 0.44 37.76 18.96
CA PHE A 233 -0.99 37.97 18.72
C PHE A 233 -1.63 36.78 17.99
N ASN A 234 -0.99 36.26 16.93
CA ASN A 234 -1.46 35.07 16.22
C ASN A 234 -1.45 33.79 17.09
N LYS A 235 -0.42 33.64 17.94
CA LYS A 235 -0.26 32.45 18.79
C LYS A 235 -1.28 32.42 19.93
N LEU A 236 -1.50 33.55 20.60
CA LEU A 236 -2.35 33.64 21.79
C LEU A 236 -3.81 33.98 21.46
N CYS A 237 -4.06 34.74 20.39
CA CYS A 237 -5.40 35.12 19.94
C CYS A 237 -5.59 34.93 18.42
N GLY A 238 -5.36 33.70 17.95
CA GLY A 238 -5.46 33.34 16.54
C GLY A 238 -6.84 33.59 15.90
N GLY A 239 -7.92 33.56 16.70
CA GLY A 239 -9.27 33.88 16.23
C GLY A 239 -9.42 35.33 15.77
N ALA A 240 -8.99 36.29 16.59
CA ALA A 240 -8.99 37.71 16.24
C ALA A 240 -8.00 38.01 15.11
N PHE A 241 -6.81 37.41 15.15
CA PHE A 241 -5.79 37.56 14.13
C PHE A 241 -6.30 37.11 12.75
N LYS A 242 -6.95 35.94 12.68
CA LYS A 242 -7.48 35.36 11.44
C LYS A 242 -8.56 36.25 10.82
N VAL A 243 -9.56 36.66 11.60
CA VAL A 243 -10.64 37.54 11.12
C VAL A 243 -10.08 38.88 10.65
N SER A 244 -9.14 39.46 11.41
CA SER A 244 -8.48 40.72 11.03
C SER A 244 -7.67 40.61 9.75
N ARG A 245 -7.03 39.46 9.49
CA ARG A 245 -6.31 39.20 8.24
C ARG A 245 -7.27 39.03 7.06
N GLU A 246 -8.34 38.25 7.23
CA GLU A 246 -9.33 37.97 6.19
C GLU A 246 -10.14 39.22 5.80
N LYS A 247 -10.37 40.13 6.76
CA LYS A 247 -11.07 41.40 6.56
C LYS A 247 -10.14 42.60 6.29
N GLY A 248 -8.82 42.39 6.24
CA GLY A 248 -7.84 43.44 5.91
C GLY A 248 -7.55 44.46 7.03
N TRP A 249 -8.02 44.26 8.26
CA TRP A 249 -7.82 45.16 9.40
C TRP A 249 -6.43 45.04 10.05
N LEU A 250 -5.70 43.96 9.74
CA LEU A 250 -4.49 43.54 10.45
C LEU A 250 -3.38 44.60 10.48
N ASP A 251 -3.20 45.36 9.40
CA ASP A 251 -2.14 46.36 9.33
C ASP A 251 -2.42 47.59 10.19
N GLU A 252 -3.69 47.98 10.30
CA GLU A 252 -4.13 49.11 11.11
C GLU A 252 -4.16 48.77 12.60
N ILE A 253 -4.70 47.60 12.97
CA ILE A 253 -4.82 47.20 14.37
C ILE A 253 -3.48 46.79 14.99
N CYS A 254 -2.49 46.42 14.18
CA CYS A 254 -1.15 46.02 14.64
C CYS A 254 -0.09 47.08 14.35
N LYS A 255 -0.47 48.34 14.09
CA LYS A 255 0.46 49.43 13.76
C LYS A 255 1.46 49.72 14.90
N HIS A 256 1.05 49.47 16.14
CA HIS A 256 1.88 49.61 17.35
C HIS A 256 2.85 48.44 17.59
N MET A 257 2.69 47.31 16.89
CA MET A 257 3.52 46.11 17.09
C MET A 257 4.81 46.22 16.30
N LYS A 258 5.95 46.21 17.00
CA LYS A 258 7.27 46.17 16.36
C LYS A 258 7.43 44.84 15.64
N VAL A 259 7.68 44.89 14.33
CA VAL A 259 8.04 43.68 13.57
C VAL A 259 9.52 43.39 13.88
N PRO A 260 9.89 42.20 14.41
CA PRO A 260 11.28 41.82 14.52
C PRO A 260 11.83 41.50 13.12
N LYS A 261 11.99 42.53 12.28
CA LYS A 261 12.77 42.45 11.06
C LYS A 261 14.22 42.68 11.46
N LYS A 262 15.09 41.75 11.05
CA LYS A 262 16.52 42.05 11.02
C LYS A 262 16.71 43.32 10.16
N PRO A 263 17.54 44.29 10.59
CA PRO A 263 17.78 45.51 9.82
C PRO A 263 18.12 45.19 8.36
N ASN A 264 17.74 46.09 7.45
CA ASN A 264 18.27 46.05 6.09
C ASN A 264 19.81 46.10 6.20
N ASP A 265 20.50 45.20 5.50
CA ASP A 265 21.96 44.94 5.63
C ASP A 265 22.46 44.20 6.89
N TYR A 266 21.59 43.50 7.63
CA TYR A 266 22.04 42.61 8.71
C TYR A 266 23.08 41.56 8.26
N TRP A 267 22.99 41.09 7.01
CA TRP A 267 23.88 40.09 6.42
C TRP A 267 25.05 40.75 5.69
N THR A 268 26.15 40.92 6.39
CA THR A 268 27.45 41.31 5.82
C THR A 268 28.24 40.08 5.36
N LYS A 269 29.28 40.29 4.54
CA LYS A 269 30.16 39.21 4.05
C LYS A 269 30.79 38.42 5.21
N GLU A 270 31.28 39.12 6.23
CA GLU A 270 31.85 38.55 7.45
C GLU A 270 30.84 37.70 8.23
N ARG A 271 29.62 38.23 8.45
CA ARG A 271 28.57 37.50 9.16
C ARG A 271 28.13 36.25 8.41
N CYS A 272 28.03 36.33 7.07
CA CYS A 272 27.76 35.16 6.25
C CYS A 272 28.90 34.14 6.30
N GLY A 273 30.16 34.60 6.38
CA GLY A 273 31.35 33.76 6.57
C GLY A 273 31.34 32.99 7.89
N VAL A 274 31.15 33.70 9.01
CA VAL A 274 31.04 33.08 10.35
C VAL A 274 29.90 32.08 10.41
N GLU A 275 28.76 32.40 9.79
CA GLU A 275 27.62 31.50 9.76
C GLU A 275 27.87 30.28 8.85
N ALA A 276 28.54 30.46 7.71
CA ALA A 276 28.92 29.38 6.81
C ALA A 276 29.91 28.40 7.45
N LEU A 277 30.80 28.85 8.34
CA LEU A 277 31.74 27.98 9.06
C LEU A 277 31.08 26.93 9.95
N LYS A 278 29.80 27.13 10.33
CA LYS A 278 29.04 26.16 11.13
C LYS A 278 28.59 24.91 10.36
N TYR A 279 28.71 24.91 9.03
CA TYR A 279 28.18 23.86 8.17
C TYR A 279 29.30 23.17 7.37
N GLN A 280 29.13 21.87 7.12
CA GLN A 280 30.14 21.04 6.44
C GLN A 280 29.94 21.02 4.92
N SER A 281 28.73 21.30 4.44
CA SER A 281 28.38 21.34 3.02
C SER A 281 27.51 22.52 2.64
N ARG A 282 27.64 22.99 1.38
CA ARG A 282 26.82 24.09 0.85
C ARG A 282 25.31 23.79 0.89
N ALA A 283 24.93 22.51 0.75
CA ALA A 283 23.54 22.08 0.79
C ALA A 283 22.93 22.19 2.19
N GLU A 284 23.70 21.89 3.24
CA GLU A 284 23.27 22.09 4.63
C GLU A 284 23.15 23.57 4.98
N PHE A 285 24.12 24.37 4.53
CA PHE A 285 24.09 25.83 4.70
C PHE A 285 22.85 26.47 4.05
N GLU A 286 22.51 26.05 2.82
CA GLU A 286 21.28 26.50 2.14
C GLU A 286 20.02 26.13 2.92
N LYS A 287 19.94 24.91 3.43
CA LYS A 287 18.73 24.39 4.08
C LYS A 287 18.49 25.02 5.44
N LEU A 288 19.54 25.14 6.26
CA LEU A 288 19.46 25.55 7.66
C LEU A 288 19.57 27.08 7.84
N CYS A 289 20.34 27.76 6.97
CA CYS A 289 20.48 29.22 7.02
C CYS A 289 20.18 29.88 5.66
N ARG A 290 18.92 29.74 5.22
CA ARG A 290 18.42 30.29 3.93
C ARG A 290 18.69 31.78 3.75
N GLY A 291 18.63 32.56 4.83
CA GLY A 291 18.84 34.01 4.79
C GLY A 291 20.27 34.40 4.40
N ALA A 292 21.26 33.86 5.10
CA ALA A 292 22.68 34.11 4.81
C ALA A 292 23.09 33.53 3.47
N TYR A 293 22.64 32.31 3.15
CA TYR A 293 22.93 31.67 1.86
C TYR A 293 22.41 32.49 0.68
N ARG A 294 21.16 32.99 0.76
CA ARG A 294 20.56 33.79 -0.30
C ARG A 294 21.31 35.09 -0.54
N VAL A 295 21.61 35.86 0.50
CA VAL A 295 22.37 37.12 0.36
C VAL A 295 23.76 36.86 -0.20
N SER A 296 24.43 35.80 0.28
CA SER A 296 25.74 35.39 -0.22
C SER A 296 25.72 34.96 -1.68
N LYS A 297 24.59 34.41 -2.17
CA LYS A 297 24.38 34.07 -3.58
C LYS A 297 24.12 35.29 -4.44
N GLU A 298 23.24 36.17 -3.98
CA GLU A 298 22.87 37.42 -4.67
C GLU A 298 24.08 38.36 -4.80
N LYS A 299 24.95 38.42 -3.78
CA LYS A 299 26.16 39.26 -3.75
C LYS A 299 27.46 38.53 -4.18
N GLY A 300 27.39 37.27 -4.60
CA GLY A 300 28.55 36.52 -5.12
C GLY A 300 29.60 36.09 -4.09
N TRP A 301 29.32 36.17 -2.78
CA TRP A 301 30.27 35.81 -1.71
C TRP A 301 30.40 34.30 -1.46
N LEU A 302 29.48 33.51 -2.03
CA LEU A 302 29.32 32.09 -1.74
C LEU A 302 30.59 31.26 -1.95
N ASP A 303 31.37 31.57 -2.98
CA ASP A 303 32.59 30.82 -3.27
C ASP A 303 33.72 31.11 -2.29
N GLU A 304 33.76 32.32 -1.74
CA GLU A 304 34.74 32.72 -0.73
C GLU A 304 34.39 32.20 0.67
N ILE A 305 33.13 32.36 1.08
CA ILE A 305 32.69 31.96 2.42
C ILE A 305 32.53 30.44 2.59
N CYS A 306 32.42 29.70 1.49
CA CYS A 306 32.26 28.23 1.51
C CYS A 306 33.51 27.48 0.98
N LYS A 307 34.70 28.09 1.01
CA LYS A 307 35.96 27.42 0.59
C LYS A 307 36.26 26.17 1.42
N HIS A 308 35.90 26.17 2.71
CA HIS A 308 36.11 25.05 3.62
C HIS A 308 35.14 23.88 3.44
N MET A 309 34.06 24.08 2.66
CA MET A 309 33.03 23.06 2.48
C MET A 309 33.39 22.10 1.35
N LYS A 310 33.36 20.79 1.62
CA LYS A 310 33.63 19.77 0.59
C LYS A 310 32.53 19.81 -0.48
N ALA A 311 32.92 19.95 -1.74
CA ALA A 311 32.00 19.83 -2.86
C ALA A 311 31.54 18.37 -3.01
N LEU A 312 30.27 18.11 -2.68
CA LEU A 312 29.64 16.79 -2.91
C LEU A 312 29.33 16.52 -4.39
N GLN A 313 29.48 17.53 -5.25
CA GLN A 313 29.22 17.43 -6.69
C GLN A 313 30.52 17.31 -7.46
N LYS A 314 30.56 16.34 -8.39
CA LYS A 314 31.63 16.23 -9.38
C LYS A 314 31.65 17.51 -10.24
N PRO A 315 32.82 18.09 -10.55
CA PRO A 315 32.93 19.33 -11.31
C PRO A 315 32.28 19.22 -12.70
N ARG A 316 31.85 20.36 -13.27
CA ARG A 316 31.33 20.41 -14.65
C ARG A 316 32.38 19.80 -15.60
N GLY A 317 31.94 18.89 -16.48
CA GLY A 317 32.84 18.18 -17.40
C GLY A 317 33.56 16.95 -16.82
N TYR A 318 33.29 16.54 -15.57
CA TYR A 318 33.92 15.35 -14.97
C TYR A 318 33.75 14.07 -15.80
N TRP A 319 32.61 13.92 -16.49
CA TRP A 319 32.31 12.78 -17.35
C TRP A 319 32.81 13.02 -18.77
N THR A 320 34.00 12.51 -19.06
CA THR A 320 34.55 12.41 -20.41
C THR A 320 34.14 11.07 -21.06
N LYS A 321 34.38 10.91 -22.36
CA LYS A 321 34.06 9.68 -23.08
C LYS A 321 34.81 8.48 -22.50
N GLU A 322 36.08 8.66 -22.15
CA GLU A 322 36.97 7.65 -21.58
C GLU A 322 36.47 7.18 -20.22
N ARG A 323 36.14 8.14 -19.32
CA ARG A 323 35.60 7.82 -17.99
C ARG A 323 34.23 7.15 -18.04
N CYS A 324 33.40 7.55 -19.01
CA CYS A 324 32.12 6.86 -19.24
C CYS A 324 32.35 5.43 -19.75
N SER A 325 33.36 5.22 -20.59
CA SER A 325 33.75 3.90 -21.11
C SER A 325 34.28 2.98 -20.02
N GLU A 326 35.23 3.43 -19.20
CA GLU A 326 35.77 2.68 -18.05
C GLU A 326 34.66 2.27 -17.07
N GLU A 327 33.71 3.17 -16.82
CA GLU A 327 32.58 2.89 -15.94
C GLU A 327 31.60 1.92 -16.59
N ALA A 328 31.34 2.05 -17.90
CA ALA A 328 30.49 1.15 -18.66
C ALA A 328 31.04 -0.29 -18.73
N LEU A 329 32.37 -0.47 -18.79
CA LEU A 329 33.02 -1.80 -18.77
C LEU A 329 32.70 -2.64 -17.53
N LYS A 330 32.29 -2.01 -16.41
CA LYS A 330 31.89 -2.71 -15.18
C LYS A 330 30.54 -3.43 -15.30
N TYR A 331 29.78 -3.19 -16.37
CA TYR A 331 28.41 -3.68 -16.53
C TYR A 331 28.25 -4.47 -17.83
N GLN A 332 27.49 -5.56 -17.75
CA GLN A 332 27.24 -6.47 -18.89
C GLN A 332 26.07 -6.03 -19.78
N THR A 333 25.18 -5.16 -19.27
CA THR A 333 23.98 -4.72 -19.98
C THR A 333 23.74 -3.23 -19.79
N ARG A 334 23.20 -2.57 -20.82
CA ARG A 334 22.87 -1.13 -20.81
C ARG A 334 21.92 -0.76 -19.65
N LEU A 335 20.97 -1.64 -19.33
CA LEU A 335 20.02 -1.42 -18.22
C LEU A 335 20.70 -1.45 -16.85
N LYS A 336 21.66 -2.36 -16.65
CA LYS A 336 22.41 -2.44 -15.39
C LYS A 336 23.33 -1.23 -15.23
N PHE A 337 23.98 -0.80 -16.32
CA PHE A 337 24.77 0.42 -16.35
C PHE A 337 23.93 1.65 -15.98
N GLN A 338 22.75 1.81 -16.60
CA GLN A 338 21.84 2.92 -16.31
C GLN A 338 21.41 2.96 -14.84
N LYS A 339 21.02 1.82 -14.26
CA LYS A 339 20.54 1.76 -12.87
C LYS A 339 21.64 2.00 -11.84
N SER A 340 22.86 1.55 -12.12
CA SER A 340 23.97 1.67 -11.18
C SER A 340 24.69 3.02 -11.25
N ASN A 341 24.82 3.60 -12.45
CA ASN A 341 25.46 4.91 -12.62
C ASN A 341 24.72 5.78 -13.64
N GLU A 342 23.61 6.36 -13.18
CA GLU A 342 22.73 7.21 -13.99
C GLU A 342 23.46 8.46 -14.53
N ALA A 343 24.39 9.01 -13.75
CA ALA A 343 25.14 10.22 -14.13
C ALA A 343 26.05 9.96 -15.34
N ALA A 344 26.82 8.87 -15.32
CA ALA A 344 27.67 8.46 -16.45
C ALA A 344 26.83 8.09 -17.68
N TYR A 345 25.76 7.30 -17.47
CA TYR A 345 24.86 6.90 -18.55
C TYR A 345 24.20 8.12 -19.23
N THR A 346 23.74 9.10 -18.45
CA THR A 346 23.10 10.31 -18.98
C THR A 346 24.09 11.20 -19.70
N ALA A 347 25.32 11.35 -19.20
CA ALA A 347 26.38 12.08 -19.88
C ALA A 347 26.70 11.44 -21.23
N ALA A 348 26.90 10.12 -21.27
CA ALA A 348 27.13 9.39 -22.51
C ALA A 348 25.98 9.49 -23.51
N ARG A 349 24.72 9.44 -23.04
CA ARG A 349 23.54 9.62 -23.89
C ARG A 349 23.45 11.04 -24.46
N LYS A 350 23.66 12.06 -23.64
CA LYS A 350 23.56 13.48 -24.07
C LYS A 350 24.63 13.84 -25.10
N ASN A 351 25.82 13.26 -24.97
CA ASN A 351 26.95 13.51 -25.88
C ASN A 351 27.04 12.50 -27.04
N GLY A 352 26.07 11.59 -27.19
CA GLY A 352 26.07 10.59 -28.28
C GLY A 352 27.15 9.49 -28.15
N TRP A 353 27.80 9.35 -27.00
CA TRP A 353 28.84 8.34 -26.77
C TRP A 353 28.28 6.95 -26.48
N LEU A 354 26.99 6.86 -26.15
CA LEU A 354 26.36 5.67 -25.57
C LEU A 354 26.59 4.40 -26.40
N ASP A 355 26.47 4.47 -27.73
CA ASP A 355 26.66 3.30 -28.59
C ASP A 355 28.11 2.86 -28.65
N SER A 356 29.05 3.81 -28.65
CA SER A 356 30.49 3.50 -28.62
C SER A 356 30.94 2.89 -27.28
N ILE A 357 30.46 3.42 -26.15
CA ILE A 357 30.88 2.94 -24.81
C ILE A 357 30.13 1.67 -24.38
N CYS A 358 29.02 1.33 -25.02
CA CYS A 358 28.21 0.16 -24.70
C CYS A 358 28.28 -0.92 -25.80
N ALA A 359 29.26 -0.85 -26.72
CA ALA A 359 29.43 -1.82 -27.80
C ALA A 359 29.69 -3.24 -27.28
N HIS A 360 30.37 -3.38 -26.14
CA HIS A 360 30.63 -4.66 -25.47
C HIS A 360 29.43 -5.21 -24.70
N MET A 361 28.34 -4.44 -24.56
CA MET A 361 27.18 -4.84 -23.78
C MET A 361 26.19 -5.63 -24.62
N ILE A 362 25.72 -6.75 -24.07
CA ILE A 362 24.74 -7.61 -24.74
C ILE A 362 23.39 -6.87 -24.81
N GLU A 363 22.88 -6.67 -26.02
CA GLU A 363 21.52 -6.19 -26.23
C GLU A 363 20.52 -7.33 -26.03
N ILE A 364 19.80 -7.33 -24.90
CA ILE A 364 18.70 -8.28 -24.64
C ILE A 364 17.41 -7.85 -25.35
N LYS A 365 17.50 -7.11 -26.47
CA LYS A 365 16.31 -6.78 -27.26
C LYS A 365 16.08 -7.90 -28.26
N LYS A 366 14.91 -8.53 -28.16
CA LYS A 366 14.43 -9.47 -29.19
C LYS A 366 14.39 -8.72 -30.54
N PRO A 367 14.92 -9.30 -31.63
CA PRO A 367 14.95 -8.64 -32.94
C PRO A 367 13.55 -8.32 -33.44
N LYS A 368 13.43 -7.36 -34.37
CA LYS A 368 12.14 -7.04 -35.03
C LYS A 368 11.60 -8.31 -35.70
N GLY A 369 10.32 -8.60 -35.52
CA GLY A 369 9.68 -9.82 -36.05
C GLY A 369 10.00 -11.11 -35.27
N PHE A 370 10.65 -11.03 -34.09
CA PHE A 370 10.94 -12.21 -33.28
C PHE A 370 9.68 -13.03 -32.93
N TRP A 371 8.55 -12.37 -32.73
CA TRP A 371 7.26 -12.98 -32.43
C TRP A 371 6.52 -13.34 -33.71
N THR A 372 6.56 -14.63 -34.05
CA THR A 372 5.75 -15.23 -35.11
C THR A 372 4.55 -15.95 -34.52
N LYS A 373 3.50 -16.23 -35.31
CA LYS A 373 2.30 -16.97 -34.85
C LYS A 373 2.65 -18.26 -34.10
N LYS A 374 3.57 -19.07 -34.65
CA LYS A 374 4.07 -20.31 -34.02
C LYS A 374 4.76 -20.06 -32.68
N ARG A 375 5.58 -19.01 -32.57
CA ARG A 375 6.28 -18.65 -31.33
C ARG A 375 5.32 -18.09 -30.29
N CYS A 376 4.35 -17.28 -30.69
CA CYS A 376 3.29 -16.80 -29.81
C CYS A 376 2.42 -17.96 -29.31
N ALA A 377 2.06 -18.93 -30.15
CA ALA A 377 1.32 -20.12 -29.74
C ALA A 377 2.10 -20.96 -28.72
N LYS A 378 3.38 -21.25 -29.00
CA LYS A 378 4.26 -21.98 -28.07
C LYS A 378 4.42 -21.25 -26.73
N GLU A 379 4.47 -19.92 -26.75
CA GLU A 379 4.57 -19.11 -25.53
C GLU A 379 3.23 -19.06 -24.78
N ALA A 380 2.11 -18.94 -25.48
CA ALA A 380 0.76 -18.92 -24.91
C ALA A 380 0.42 -20.22 -24.18
N LEU A 381 0.90 -21.38 -24.65
CA LEU A 381 0.73 -22.69 -23.99
C LEU A 381 1.31 -22.75 -22.56
N LYS A 382 2.20 -21.82 -22.18
CA LYS A 382 2.76 -21.77 -20.82
C LYS A 382 1.81 -21.16 -19.79
N TYR A 383 0.72 -20.55 -20.23
CA TYR A 383 -0.17 -19.76 -19.38
C TYR A 383 -1.59 -20.36 -19.41
N GLU A 384 -2.23 -20.39 -18.24
CA GLU A 384 -3.61 -20.89 -18.08
C GLU A 384 -4.66 -19.86 -18.52
N THR A 385 -4.35 -18.56 -18.41
CA THR A 385 -5.29 -17.46 -18.71
C THR A 385 -4.68 -16.39 -19.62
N ARG A 386 -5.52 -15.68 -20.39
CA ARG A 386 -5.08 -14.56 -21.25
C ARG A 386 -4.41 -13.44 -20.44
N THR A 387 -4.85 -13.23 -19.20
CA THR A 387 -4.26 -12.23 -18.27
C THR A 387 -2.84 -12.64 -17.85
N ASP A 388 -2.64 -13.92 -17.53
CA ASP A 388 -1.31 -14.44 -17.19
C ASP A 388 -0.37 -14.37 -18.40
N PHE A 389 -0.89 -14.62 -19.60
CA PHE A 389 -0.13 -14.47 -20.85
C PHE A 389 0.29 -13.02 -21.10
N ASN A 390 -0.61 -12.04 -20.89
CA ASN A 390 -0.29 -10.62 -21.05
C ASN A 390 0.74 -10.11 -20.02
N THR A 391 0.65 -10.59 -18.77
CA THR A 391 1.56 -10.16 -17.70
C THR A 391 2.92 -10.84 -17.79
N GLY A 392 2.95 -12.16 -18.05
CA GLY A 392 4.16 -12.95 -18.15
C GLY A 392 4.92 -12.79 -19.46
N SER A 393 4.20 -12.59 -20.57
CA SER A 393 4.76 -12.50 -21.92
C SER A 393 4.10 -11.38 -22.76
N ASN A 394 4.11 -10.17 -22.20
CA ASN A 394 3.51 -8.97 -22.79
C ASN A 394 3.86 -8.75 -24.28
N GLY A 395 5.11 -8.99 -24.66
CA GLY A 395 5.56 -8.83 -26.06
C GLY A 395 4.89 -9.81 -27.04
N ALA A 396 4.72 -11.06 -26.63
CA ALA A 396 4.03 -12.07 -27.43
C ALA A 396 2.53 -11.77 -27.51
N TYR A 397 1.92 -11.44 -26.35
CA TYR A 397 0.52 -11.09 -26.24
C TYR A 397 0.16 -9.89 -27.12
N LYS A 398 0.91 -8.79 -27.04
CA LYS A 398 0.67 -7.59 -27.85
C LYS A 398 0.81 -7.86 -29.34
N THR A 399 1.78 -8.68 -29.73
CA THR A 399 1.95 -9.07 -31.14
C THR A 399 0.75 -9.90 -31.60
N ALA A 400 0.31 -10.88 -30.80
CA ALA A 400 -0.87 -11.68 -31.11
C ALA A 400 -2.17 -10.87 -31.18
N VAL A 401 -2.35 -9.85 -30.33
CA VAL A 401 -3.48 -8.91 -30.41
C VAL A 401 -3.42 -8.09 -31.70
N LYS A 402 -2.26 -7.52 -32.00
CA LYS A 402 -2.07 -6.65 -33.17
C LYS A 402 -2.33 -7.40 -34.48
N GLU A 403 -1.86 -8.64 -34.57
CA GLU A 403 -1.97 -9.47 -35.77
C GLU A 403 -3.24 -10.35 -35.78
N GLY A 404 -4.12 -10.22 -34.78
CA GLY A 404 -5.39 -10.97 -34.71
C GLY A 404 -5.26 -12.46 -34.37
N TRP A 405 -4.09 -12.96 -33.97
CA TRP A 405 -3.85 -14.37 -33.67
C TRP A 405 -4.37 -14.81 -32.30
N LEU A 406 -4.81 -13.88 -31.44
CA LEU A 406 -5.06 -14.15 -30.03
C LEU A 406 -6.10 -15.25 -29.81
N ASP A 407 -7.21 -15.22 -30.54
CA ASP A 407 -8.28 -16.21 -30.35
C ASP A 407 -7.86 -17.61 -30.78
N GLU A 408 -7.06 -17.73 -31.85
CA GLU A 408 -6.53 -19.01 -32.33
C GLU A 408 -5.48 -19.61 -31.40
N ILE A 409 -4.57 -18.79 -30.86
CA ILE A 409 -3.46 -19.28 -30.01
C ILE A 409 -3.86 -19.45 -28.54
N CYS A 410 -5.01 -18.92 -28.13
CA CYS A 410 -5.52 -18.97 -26.76
C CYS A 410 -6.81 -19.80 -26.65
N THR A 411 -7.05 -20.74 -27.56
CA THR A 411 -8.21 -21.66 -27.51
C THR A 411 -8.22 -22.54 -26.25
N HIS A 412 -7.04 -22.91 -25.75
CA HIS A 412 -6.88 -23.70 -24.52
C HIS A 412 -7.05 -22.88 -23.23
N MET A 413 -7.13 -21.56 -23.31
CA MET A 413 -7.28 -20.70 -22.14
C MET A 413 -8.76 -20.52 -21.82
N LEU A 414 -9.19 -21.02 -20.66
CA LEU A 414 -10.56 -20.85 -20.21
C LEU A 414 -10.89 -19.35 -20.09
N PRO A 415 -12.04 -18.89 -20.58
CA PRO A 415 -12.50 -17.53 -20.36
C PRO A 415 -12.58 -17.30 -18.86
N VAL A 416 -11.78 -16.40 -18.32
CA VAL A 416 -11.96 -15.97 -16.92
C VAL A 416 -13.06 -14.92 -16.94
N GLY A 417 -14.10 -15.15 -16.14
CA GLY A 417 -15.17 -14.18 -15.95
C GLY A 417 -14.65 -12.80 -15.56
N ASN A 418 -15.53 -11.82 -15.66
CA ASN A 418 -15.23 -10.43 -15.35
C ASN A 418 -16.40 -9.85 -14.54
N GLU A 419 -16.47 -8.54 -14.40
CA GLU A 419 -17.56 -7.88 -13.64
C GLU A 419 -18.93 -7.97 -14.30
N TYR A 420 -18.99 -8.38 -15.57
CA TYR A 420 -20.19 -8.54 -16.39
C TYR A 420 -20.52 -10.01 -16.66
N LEU A 421 -19.52 -10.89 -16.60
CA LEU A 421 -19.63 -12.33 -16.78
C LEU A 421 -19.25 -13.07 -15.50
N ARG A 422 -20.23 -13.69 -14.83
CA ARG A 422 -20.06 -14.40 -13.55
C ARG A 422 -20.40 -15.87 -13.73
N GLY A 423 -19.62 -16.73 -13.09
CA GLY A 423 -19.93 -18.14 -12.96
C GLY A 423 -20.50 -18.42 -11.57
N LEU A 424 -21.49 -19.31 -11.51
CA LEU A 424 -22.07 -19.79 -10.26
C LEU A 424 -21.32 -21.03 -9.78
N TYR A 425 -21.06 -21.09 -8.47
CA TYR A 425 -20.53 -22.29 -7.83
C TYR A 425 -21.35 -22.66 -6.60
N LEU A 426 -21.31 -23.95 -6.29
CA LEU A 426 -21.89 -24.58 -5.11
C LEU A 426 -20.76 -25.05 -4.18
N ILE A 427 -20.94 -24.81 -2.89
CA ILE A 427 -20.19 -25.47 -1.83
C ILE A 427 -21.20 -26.31 -1.06
N ILE A 428 -21.06 -27.63 -1.09
CA ILE A 428 -22.01 -28.56 -0.50
C ILE A 428 -21.29 -29.47 0.49
N ASN A 429 -21.91 -29.67 1.65
CA ASN A 429 -21.52 -30.72 2.59
C ASN A 429 -22.68 -31.68 2.77
N LYS A 430 -22.53 -32.90 2.24
CA LYS A 430 -23.58 -33.92 2.24
C LYS A 430 -23.89 -34.45 3.65
N ARG A 431 -22.91 -34.48 4.56
CA ARG A 431 -23.09 -34.98 5.93
C ARG A 431 -23.94 -34.04 6.78
N LEU A 432 -23.75 -32.73 6.59
CA LEU A 432 -24.43 -31.69 7.35
C LEU A 432 -25.70 -31.17 6.65
N ASN A 433 -26.05 -31.71 5.47
CA ASN A 433 -27.11 -31.21 4.59
C ASN A 433 -27.08 -29.68 4.47
N THR A 434 -25.90 -29.12 4.20
CA THR A 434 -25.69 -27.67 4.11
C THR A 434 -25.11 -27.27 2.77
N VAL A 435 -25.62 -26.17 2.23
CA VAL A 435 -25.22 -25.64 0.92
C VAL A 435 -24.94 -24.15 1.00
N TYR A 436 -23.96 -23.72 0.21
CA TYR A 436 -23.68 -22.31 -0.06
C TYR A 436 -23.52 -22.12 -1.56
N ILE A 437 -24.20 -21.14 -2.11
CA ILE A 437 -24.11 -20.79 -3.54
C ILE A 437 -23.41 -19.45 -3.64
N GLY A 438 -22.56 -19.26 -4.63
CA GLY A 438 -21.97 -17.94 -4.83
C GLY A 438 -21.57 -17.65 -6.27
N LEU A 439 -21.43 -16.36 -6.54
CA LEU A 439 -20.94 -15.83 -7.82
C LEU A 439 -19.43 -15.61 -7.78
N THR A 440 -18.74 -15.88 -8.89
CA THR A 440 -17.33 -15.56 -9.05
C THR A 440 -16.97 -15.17 -10.48
N SER A 441 -15.92 -14.35 -10.63
CA SER A 441 -15.22 -14.19 -11.91
C SER A 441 -14.12 -15.23 -12.11
N ASN A 442 -13.69 -15.93 -11.06
CA ASN A 442 -12.63 -16.92 -11.14
C ASN A 442 -12.84 -18.03 -10.10
N PHE A 443 -13.20 -19.24 -10.55
CA PHE A 443 -13.49 -20.38 -9.69
C PHE A 443 -12.28 -20.81 -8.84
N LYS A 444 -11.09 -20.94 -9.46
CA LYS A 444 -9.85 -21.37 -8.80
C LYS A 444 -9.47 -20.43 -7.66
N ARG A 445 -9.41 -19.12 -7.95
CA ARG A 445 -9.13 -18.08 -6.96
C ARG A 445 -10.15 -18.12 -5.82
N ARG A 446 -11.44 -18.26 -6.15
CA ARG A 446 -12.51 -18.25 -5.16
C ARG A 446 -12.48 -19.47 -4.24
N LYS A 447 -12.17 -20.66 -4.78
CA LYS A 447 -11.95 -21.87 -3.99
C LYS A 447 -10.81 -21.69 -2.99
N GLU A 448 -9.68 -21.13 -3.43
CA GLU A 448 -8.55 -20.84 -2.54
C GLU A 448 -8.88 -19.81 -1.45
N GLU A 449 -9.63 -18.75 -1.77
CA GLU A 449 -10.08 -17.75 -0.80
C GLU A 449 -10.93 -18.38 0.31
N HIS A 450 -11.86 -19.27 -0.05
CA HIS A 450 -12.67 -19.99 0.93
C HIS A 450 -11.82 -20.93 1.80
N LEU A 451 -10.87 -21.66 1.22
CA LEU A 451 -9.94 -22.53 1.95
C LEU A 451 -9.08 -21.75 2.96
N LYS A 452 -8.66 -20.53 2.61
CA LYS A 452 -7.84 -19.65 3.47
C LYS A 452 -8.64 -18.98 4.59
N GLY A 453 -9.98 -19.01 4.55
CA GLY A 453 -10.87 -18.39 5.53
C GLY A 453 -11.51 -17.11 5.01
N SER A 454 -12.42 -17.25 4.03
CA SER A 454 -13.27 -16.17 3.52
C SER A 454 -14.21 -15.62 4.60
N ARG A 455 -14.62 -14.35 4.48
CA ARG A 455 -15.61 -13.69 5.36
C ARG A 455 -17.07 -14.10 5.08
N THR A 456 -17.29 -15.07 4.21
CA THR A 456 -18.61 -15.57 3.82
C THR A 456 -19.05 -16.72 4.69
N ASN A 457 -20.37 -16.91 4.84
CA ASN A 457 -20.97 -18.01 5.61
C ASN A 457 -20.49 -19.40 5.16
N ALA A 458 -20.04 -19.56 3.91
CA ALA A 458 -19.36 -20.75 3.41
C ALA A 458 -18.21 -21.26 4.30
N SER A 459 -17.58 -20.41 5.10
CA SER A 459 -16.51 -20.79 6.02
C SER A 459 -16.94 -21.80 7.10
N GLU A 460 -18.25 -21.90 7.38
CA GLU A 460 -18.82 -22.85 8.33
C GLU A 460 -18.57 -24.31 7.90
N ILE A 461 -18.64 -24.58 6.60
CA ILE A 461 -18.56 -25.96 6.05
C ILE A 461 -17.26 -26.23 5.29
N MET A 462 -16.53 -25.22 4.85
CA MET A 462 -15.33 -25.39 3.99
C MET A 462 -14.17 -26.17 4.66
N LYS A 463 -14.12 -26.23 6.00
CA LYS A 463 -13.06 -26.96 6.73
C LYS A 463 -13.38 -28.43 6.98
N GLU A 464 -14.61 -28.84 6.72
CA GLU A 464 -15.05 -30.22 6.86
C GLU A 464 -14.49 -31.06 5.71
N LYS A 465 -14.18 -32.35 5.98
CA LYS A 465 -13.54 -33.24 5.00
C LYS A 465 -14.43 -33.62 3.82
N ASP A 466 -15.75 -33.56 4.01
CA ASP A 466 -16.76 -34.03 3.05
C ASP A 466 -17.43 -32.85 2.31
N THR A 467 -16.69 -31.76 2.12
CA THR A 467 -17.18 -30.54 1.48
C THR A 467 -16.64 -30.43 0.06
N ASP A 468 -17.54 -30.40 -0.92
CA ASP A 468 -17.21 -30.26 -2.33
C ASP A 468 -17.41 -28.83 -2.82
N PHE A 469 -16.51 -28.37 -3.69
CA PHE A 469 -16.65 -27.12 -4.44
C PHE A 469 -16.92 -27.46 -5.91
N ILE A 470 -18.12 -27.13 -6.40
CA ILE A 470 -18.63 -27.54 -7.71
C ILE A 470 -19.02 -26.29 -8.52
N PRO A 471 -18.40 -26.01 -9.67
CA PRO A 471 -18.90 -25.03 -10.63
C PRO A 471 -20.26 -25.49 -11.19
N LEU A 472 -21.31 -24.68 -11.07
CA LEU A 472 -22.67 -25.00 -11.53
C LEU A 472 -22.93 -24.55 -12.97
N THR A 473 -22.26 -23.49 -13.42
CA THR A 473 -22.49 -22.85 -14.71
C THR A 473 -21.18 -22.36 -15.30
N ASP A 474 -21.17 -22.21 -16.62
CA ASP A 474 -20.18 -21.36 -17.30
C ASP A 474 -20.40 -19.88 -16.95
N TYR A 475 -19.55 -19.00 -17.47
CA TYR A 475 -19.66 -17.57 -17.21
C TYR A 475 -20.83 -16.95 -17.97
N VAL A 476 -21.90 -16.62 -17.25
CA VAL A 476 -23.13 -16.00 -17.77
C VAL A 476 -23.19 -14.51 -17.42
N SER A 477 -24.10 -13.76 -18.06
CA SER A 477 -24.28 -12.34 -17.75
C SER A 477 -24.65 -12.14 -16.28
N VAL A 478 -24.31 -11.01 -15.68
CA VAL A 478 -24.65 -10.71 -14.28
C VAL A 478 -26.15 -10.83 -14.00
N GLU A 479 -27.00 -10.37 -14.90
CA GLU A 479 -28.46 -10.43 -14.76
C GLU A 479 -28.94 -11.89 -14.72
N GLN A 480 -28.46 -12.70 -15.66
CA GLN A 480 -28.75 -14.14 -15.70
C GLN A 480 -28.17 -14.86 -14.47
N ALA A 481 -26.98 -14.47 -14.03
CA ALA A 481 -26.31 -15.08 -12.89
C ALA A 481 -27.12 -14.90 -11.59
N THR A 482 -27.72 -13.73 -11.40
CA THR A 482 -28.58 -13.43 -10.25
C THR A 482 -29.85 -14.25 -10.26
N ILE A 483 -30.49 -14.41 -11.42
CA ILE A 483 -31.71 -15.23 -11.58
C ILE A 483 -31.37 -16.69 -11.27
N LEU A 484 -30.31 -17.22 -11.88
CA LEU A 484 -29.86 -18.59 -11.65
C LEU A 484 -29.45 -18.85 -10.19
N GLU A 485 -28.85 -17.86 -9.51
CA GLU A 485 -28.47 -18.01 -8.10
C GLU A 485 -29.70 -18.24 -7.22
N LEU A 486 -30.79 -17.51 -7.49
CA LEU A 486 -32.06 -17.68 -6.78
C LEU A 486 -32.71 -19.03 -7.11
N ASP A 487 -32.69 -19.45 -8.39
CA ASP A 487 -33.25 -20.73 -8.81
C ASP A 487 -32.54 -21.92 -8.17
N PHE A 488 -31.20 -21.90 -8.14
CA PHE A 488 -30.41 -22.94 -7.46
C PHE A 488 -30.63 -22.94 -5.95
N ALA A 489 -30.75 -21.76 -5.31
CA ALA A 489 -31.05 -21.67 -3.89
C ALA A 489 -32.40 -22.35 -3.56
N ASN A 490 -33.44 -22.02 -4.33
CA ASN A 490 -34.77 -22.62 -4.16
C ASN A 490 -34.76 -24.14 -4.44
N LYS A 491 -33.99 -24.59 -5.42
CA LYS A 491 -33.85 -26.03 -5.75
C LYS A 491 -33.29 -26.82 -4.57
N TYR A 492 -32.15 -26.40 -4.01
CA TYR A 492 -31.49 -27.14 -2.95
C TYR A 492 -32.25 -27.09 -1.62
N GLU A 493 -32.99 -26.01 -1.33
CA GLU A 493 -33.88 -25.97 -0.17
C GLU A 493 -35.04 -26.99 -0.31
N LYS A 494 -35.63 -27.12 -1.50
CA LYS A 494 -36.66 -28.15 -1.77
C LYS A 494 -36.13 -29.57 -1.63
N GLU A 495 -34.86 -29.77 -1.95
CA GLU A 495 -34.15 -31.05 -1.75
C GLU A 495 -33.77 -31.31 -0.28
N GLY A 496 -34.09 -30.38 0.64
CA GLY A 496 -33.91 -30.56 2.09
C GLY A 496 -32.56 -30.05 2.64
N TYR A 497 -31.79 -29.29 1.85
CA TYR A 497 -30.54 -28.69 2.31
C TYR A 497 -30.76 -27.35 3.04
N ARG A 498 -30.02 -27.14 4.12
CA ARG A 498 -29.94 -25.85 4.84
C ARG A 498 -29.05 -24.88 4.07
N LEU A 499 -29.65 -23.82 3.53
CA LEU A 499 -28.96 -22.77 2.79
C LEU A 499 -28.20 -21.82 3.74
N LEU A 500 -26.89 -21.65 3.51
CA LEU A 500 -26.03 -20.74 4.28
C LEU A 500 -26.05 -19.30 3.77
N ASN A 501 -26.59 -19.05 2.58
CA ASN A 501 -26.72 -17.70 2.03
C ASN A 501 -27.77 -16.91 2.83
N ASP A 502 -27.47 -15.64 3.12
CA ASP A 502 -28.45 -14.71 3.69
C ASP A 502 -29.45 -14.30 2.61
N ARG A 503 -30.75 -14.64 2.80
CA ARG A 503 -31.82 -14.36 1.82
C ARG A 503 -31.91 -12.89 1.44
N SER A 504 -31.62 -11.97 2.37
CA SER A 504 -31.64 -10.54 2.09
C SER A 504 -30.53 -10.07 1.14
N ARG A 505 -29.54 -10.94 0.89
CA ARG A 505 -28.34 -10.68 0.07
C ARG A 505 -28.20 -11.60 -1.13
N ILE A 506 -29.15 -12.48 -1.38
CA ILE A 506 -29.21 -13.30 -2.61
C ILE A 506 -29.39 -12.36 -3.80
N GLY A 507 -28.55 -12.48 -4.83
CA GLY A 507 -28.45 -11.49 -5.92
C GLY A 507 -27.66 -10.23 -5.59
N GLY A 508 -27.16 -10.11 -4.36
CA GLY A 508 -26.31 -9.01 -3.92
C GLY A 508 -24.93 -9.09 -4.56
N LEU A 509 -24.66 -8.22 -5.54
CA LEU A 509 -23.33 -8.03 -6.10
C LEU A 509 -22.39 -7.55 -4.99
N GLY A 510 -21.64 -8.50 -4.40
CA GLY A 510 -20.70 -8.23 -3.33
C GLY A 510 -19.87 -6.97 -3.60
N GLY A 511 -20.07 -5.95 -2.75
CA GLY A 511 -19.15 -4.83 -2.51
C GLY A 511 -18.62 -4.04 -3.72
N SER A 512 -19.32 -3.98 -4.86
CA SER A 512 -18.86 -3.17 -6.00
C SER A 512 -19.98 -2.32 -6.60
N ARG A 513 -20.09 -1.10 -6.01
CA ARG A 513 -20.67 0.18 -6.50
C ARG A 513 -21.96 0.15 -7.33
N LEU A 514 -22.89 1.03 -6.95
CA LEU A 514 -24.04 1.45 -7.78
C LEU A 514 -23.63 1.56 -9.26
N LYS A 515 -24.21 0.70 -10.11
CA LYS A 515 -24.09 0.82 -11.57
C LYS A 515 -25.00 1.95 -12.00
N TRP A 516 -24.43 3.01 -12.55
CA TRP A 516 -25.17 4.11 -13.16
C TRP A 516 -25.84 3.61 -14.45
N THR A 517 -27.11 3.19 -14.33
CA THR A 517 -27.98 2.89 -15.48
C THR A 517 -28.49 4.18 -16.13
N GLU A 518 -29.08 4.08 -17.32
CA GLU A 518 -29.65 5.24 -18.01
C GLU A 518 -30.69 5.96 -17.14
N GLU A 519 -31.57 5.21 -16.47
CA GLU A 519 -32.61 5.74 -15.60
C GLU A 519 -32.03 6.44 -14.38
N LEU A 520 -31.01 5.85 -13.75
CA LEU A 520 -30.32 6.45 -12.60
C LEU A 520 -29.55 7.70 -12.99
N CYS A 521 -28.90 7.70 -14.16
CA CYS A 521 -28.25 8.88 -14.72
C CYS A 521 -29.25 10.00 -14.98
N LYS A 522 -30.45 9.68 -15.50
CA LYS A 522 -31.51 10.65 -15.77
C LYS A 522 -32.06 11.28 -14.47
N VAL A 523 -32.40 10.45 -13.48
CA VAL A 523 -32.88 10.92 -12.17
C VAL A 523 -31.85 11.79 -11.47
N GLU A 524 -30.57 11.42 -11.56
CA GLU A 524 -29.49 12.20 -10.96
C GLU A 524 -29.22 13.51 -11.71
N ALA A 525 -29.29 13.52 -13.04
CA ALA A 525 -29.12 14.72 -13.85
C ALA A 525 -30.23 15.76 -13.60
N LEU A 526 -31.47 15.34 -13.28
CA LEU A 526 -32.58 16.24 -12.95
C LEU A 526 -32.35 17.08 -11.69
N LYS A 527 -31.39 16.71 -10.83
CA LYS A 527 -31.04 17.47 -9.62
C LYS A 527 -30.24 18.74 -9.88
N TYR A 528 -29.76 18.94 -11.12
CA TYR A 528 -28.85 20.01 -11.48
C TYR A 528 -29.41 20.85 -12.63
N ASN A 529 -29.15 22.16 -12.58
CA ASN A 529 -29.65 23.13 -13.55
C ASN A 529 -28.66 23.37 -14.70
N THR A 530 -27.37 23.09 -14.48
CA THR A 530 -26.31 23.25 -15.49
C THR A 530 -25.45 21.99 -15.60
N ARG A 531 -24.90 21.75 -16.81
CA ARG A 531 -23.98 20.61 -17.05
C ARG A 531 -22.73 20.65 -16.17
N TYR A 532 -22.23 21.85 -15.86
CA TYR A 532 -21.06 22.01 -14.98
C TYR A 532 -21.37 21.62 -13.53
N GLU A 533 -22.55 21.98 -13.02
CA GLU A 533 -22.99 21.57 -11.68
C GLU A 533 -23.22 20.06 -11.62
N PHE A 534 -23.81 19.46 -12.66
CA PHE A 534 -23.94 18.00 -12.76
C PHE A 534 -22.59 17.30 -12.76
N GLN A 535 -21.63 17.79 -13.55
CA GLN A 535 -20.28 17.24 -13.60
C GLN A 535 -19.55 17.34 -12.25
N LYS A 536 -19.72 18.45 -11.54
CA LYS A 536 -19.04 18.71 -10.26
C LYS A 536 -19.71 18.00 -9.08
N GLY A 537 -21.05 18.01 -9.05
CA GLY A 537 -21.88 17.44 -7.99
C GLY A 537 -22.02 15.93 -8.09
N SER A 538 -22.14 15.38 -9.31
CA SER A 538 -22.30 13.94 -9.55
C SER A 538 -21.38 13.44 -10.66
N ARG A 539 -20.07 13.57 -10.43
CA ARG A 539 -19.00 13.21 -11.38
C ARG A 539 -19.11 11.79 -11.95
N GLN A 540 -19.56 10.85 -11.13
CA GLN A 540 -19.65 9.43 -11.53
C GLN A 540 -20.83 9.19 -12.48
N ALA A 541 -22.00 9.77 -12.20
CA ALA A 541 -23.17 9.72 -13.06
C ALA A 541 -22.91 10.41 -14.41
N HIS A 542 -22.29 11.60 -14.37
CA HIS A 542 -21.91 12.34 -15.58
C HIS A 542 -20.93 11.54 -16.45
N ALA A 543 -19.90 10.94 -15.86
CA ALA A 543 -18.91 10.13 -16.59
C ALA A 543 -19.51 8.82 -17.13
N ALA A 544 -20.52 8.26 -16.46
CA ALA A 544 -21.26 7.10 -16.97
C ALA A 544 -22.11 7.48 -18.18
N ALA A 545 -22.91 8.54 -18.06
CA ALA A 545 -23.73 9.07 -19.17
C ALA A 545 -22.91 9.47 -20.39
N GLN A 546 -21.70 10.01 -20.19
CA GLN A 546 -20.78 10.35 -21.28
C GLN A 546 -20.25 9.10 -22.00
N ARG A 547 -19.87 8.05 -21.25
CA ARG A 547 -19.39 6.79 -21.85
C ARG A 547 -20.48 6.02 -22.58
N GLN A 548 -21.72 6.14 -22.12
CA GLN A 548 -22.90 5.52 -22.72
C GLN A 548 -23.47 6.36 -23.89
N GLY A 549 -22.97 7.57 -24.14
CA GLY A 549 -23.47 8.45 -25.22
C GLY A 549 -24.83 9.11 -24.94
N ILE A 550 -25.45 8.86 -23.79
CA ILE A 550 -26.78 9.38 -23.42
C ILE A 550 -26.74 10.79 -22.79
N LEU A 551 -25.55 11.35 -22.56
CA LEU A 551 -25.36 12.63 -21.87
C LEU A 551 -26.16 13.78 -22.50
N GLU A 552 -26.20 13.84 -23.83
CA GLU A 552 -26.91 14.90 -24.55
C GLU A 552 -28.42 14.85 -24.30
N ASN A 553 -28.98 13.64 -24.23
CA ASN A 553 -30.40 13.40 -23.99
C ASN A 553 -30.81 13.69 -22.55
N ILE A 554 -30.02 13.25 -21.57
CA ILE A 554 -30.35 13.46 -20.15
C ILE A 554 -30.10 14.89 -19.67
N CYS A 555 -29.31 15.68 -20.41
CA CYS A 555 -28.99 17.07 -20.07
C CYS A 555 -29.74 18.09 -20.95
N LYS A 556 -30.82 17.71 -21.65
CA LYS A 556 -31.64 18.62 -22.48
C LYS A 556 -32.31 19.73 -21.69
N HIS A 557 -32.67 19.46 -20.43
CA HIS A 557 -33.32 20.44 -19.53
C HIS A 557 -32.35 21.45 -18.91
N MET A 558 -31.03 21.27 -19.11
CA MET A 558 -30.02 22.11 -18.48
C MET A 558 -29.70 23.35 -19.32
N VAL A 559 -29.64 24.52 -18.69
CA VAL A 559 -29.34 25.78 -19.37
C VAL A 559 -27.87 25.81 -19.77
N THR A 560 -27.58 25.94 -21.06
CA THR A 560 -26.23 26.25 -21.56
C THR A 560 -25.96 27.74 -21.38
N ALA A 561 -25.56 28.15 -20.18
CA ALA A 561 -25.08 29.51 -19.98
C ALA A 561 -23.79 29.71 -20.82
N LYS A 562 -23.89 30.38 -21.97
CA LYS A 562 -22.72 30.89 -22.70
C LYS A 562 -22.05 31.91 -21.77
N ARG A 563 -20.83 31.60 -21.31
CA ARG A 563 -20.03 32.59 -20.58
C ARG A 563 -19.73 33.76 -21.51
N GLU A 564 -20.08 34.97 -21.10
CA GLU A 564 -19.65 36.19 -21.78
C GLU A 564 -18.12 36.18 -21.91
N VAL A 565 -17.62 36.44 -23.11
CA VAL A 565 -16.18 36.42 -23.40
C VAL A 565 -15.58 37.66 -22.75
N TYR A 566 -14.88 37.46 -21.62
CA TYR A 566 -14.27 38.54 -20.84
C TYR A 566 -13.25 39.39 -21.65
N TRP A 567 -12.54 38.76 -22.58
CA TRP A 567 -11.57 39.41 -23.48
C TRP A 567 -12.23 39.78 -24.81
N THR A 568 -12.93 40.91 -24.82
CA THR A 568 -13.39 41.55 -26.06
C THR A 568 -12.24 42.28 -26.73
N ARG A 569 -12.40 42.63 -28.00
CA ARG A 569 -11.38 43.36 -28.76
C ARG A 569 -11.00 44.67 -28.08
N GLU A 570 -11.99 45.46 -27.64
CA GLU A 570 -11.75 46.76 -27.00
C GLU A 570 -10.97 46.61 -25.68
N ARG A 571 -11.27 45.56 -24.90
CA ARG A 571 -10.56 45.28 -23.65
C ARG A 571 -9.12 44.86 -23.87
N ILE A 572 -8.85 44.09 -24.92
CA ILE A 572 -7.48 43.69 -25.27
C ILE A 572 -6.71 44.92 -25.76
N GLU A 573 -7.32 45.81 -26.56
CA GLU A 573 -6.70 47.06 -27.02
C GLU A 573 -6.34 47.98 -25.85
N ALA A 574 -7.27 48.23 -24.93
CA ALA A 574 -7.03 49.04 -23.73
C ALA A 574 -5.92 48.46 -22.83
N GLU A 575 -5.84 47.13 -22.73
CA GLU A 575 -4.81 46.46 -21.95
C GLU A 575 -3.44 46.47 -22.66
N ALA A 576 -3.43 46.33 -23.99
CA ALA A 576 -2.20 46.35 -24.79
C ALA A 576 -1.53 47.74 -24.79
N ILE A 577 -2.28 48.84 -24.79
CA ILE A 577 -1.73 50.22 -24.74
C ILE A 577 -0.81 50.44 -23.54
N LYS A 578 -1.03 49.73 -22.42
CA LYS A 578 -0.21 49.84 -21.20
C LYS A 578 1.23 49.35 -21.40
N TYR A 579 1.52 48.62 -22.47
CA TYR A 579 2.82 48.01 -22.71
C TYR A 579 3.51 48.62 -23.94
N LYS A 580 4.79 48.97 -23.78
CA LYS A 580 5.63 49.51 -24.86
C LYS A 580 6.25 48.43 -25.78
N LYS A 581 6.24 47.16 -25.34
CA LYS A 581 6.88 46.03 -26.03
C LYS A 581 5.96 44.80 -26.03
N ARG A 582 5.91 44.08 -27.16
CA ARG A 582 5.10 42.85 -27.33
C ARG A 582 5.47 41.74 -26.34
N SER A 583 6.76 41.60 -26.03
CA SER A 583 7.24 40.62 -25.03
C SER A 583 6.86 40.99 -23.60
N ALA A 584 6.72 42.28 -23.29
CA ALA A 584 6.23 42.76 -22.01
C ALA A 584 4.72 42.56 -21.88
N PHE A 585 3.95 42.78 -22.97
CA PHE A 585 2.52 42.47 -23.02
C PHE A 585 2.25 40.97 -22.83
N ALA A 586 3.00 40.10 -23.51
CA ALA A 586 2.87 38.65 -23.36
C ALA A 586 3.15 38.15 -21.93
N LYS A 587 4.09 38.78 -21.22
CA LYS A 587 4.44 38.42 -19.83
C LYS A 587 3.51 39.07 -18.80
N GLY A 588 3.08 40.31 -19.03
CA GLY A 588 2.26 41.09 -18.11
C GLY A 588 0.77 40.75 -18.18
N SER A 589 0.25 40.52 -19.38
CA SER A 589 -1.16 40.17 -19.62
C SER A 589 -1.26 39.02 -20.63
N GLY A 590 -0.70 37.86 -20.25
CA GLY A 590 -0.69 36.67 -21.10
C GLY A 590 -2.08 36.17 -21.51
N GLY A 591 -3.11 36.44 -20.70
CA GLY A 591 -4.51 36.14 -21.03
C GLY A 591 -5.01 36.93 -22.24
N ALA A 592 -4.84 38.26 -22.21
CA ALA A 592 -5.18 39.16 -23.32
C ALA A 592 -4.35 38.86 -24.57
N TYR A 593 -3.03 38.64 -24.40
CA TYR A 593 -2.12 38.30 -25.50
C TYR A 593 -2.55 37.02 -26.24
N ASN A 594 -2.88 35.96 -25.50
CA ASN A 594 -3.29 34.70 -26.09
C ASN A 594 -4.69 34.78 -26.74
N ALA A 595 -5.61 35.56 -26.16
CA ALA A 595 -6.92 35.85 -26.75
C ALA A 595 -6.76 36.61 -28.09
N ALA A 596 -5.93 37.66 -28.11
CA ALA A 596 -5.60 38.41 -29.32
C ALA A 596 -4.96 37.52 -30.40
N ARG A 597 -4.05 36.62 -30.01
CA ARG A 597 -3.42 35.66 -30.93
C ARG A 597 -4.42 34.69 -31.54
N LYS A 598 -5.31 34.15 -30.70
CA LYS A 598 -6.29 33.14 -31.11
C LYS A 598 -7.34 33.71 -32.07
N ASN A 599 -7.71 34.99 -31.89
CA ASN A 599 -8.66 35.68 -32.74
C ASN A 599 -8.00 36.42 -33.93
N GLY A 600 -6.69 36.33 -34.10
CA GLY A 600 -5.96 37.00 -35.20
C GLY A 600 -5.70 38.50 -35.01
N TRP A 601 -6.22 39.13 -33.97
CA TRP A 601 -6.09 40.58 -33.72
C TRP A 601 -4.72 41.02 -33.20
N LEU A 602 -3.81 40.07 -32.92
CA LEU A 602 -2.59 40.37 -32.20
C LEU A 602 -1.66 41.34 -32.95
N ASP A 603 -1.57 41.25 -34.28
CA ASP A 603 -0.69 42.15 -35.04
C ASP A 603 -1.29 43.55 -35.17
N GLU A 604 -2.61 43.68 -35.33
CA GLU A 604 -3.33 44.97 -35.35
C GLU A 604 -3.22 45.68 -33.99
N ILE A 605 -3.51 44.97 -32.90
CA ILE A 605 -3.51 45.54 -31.54
C ILE A 605 -2.08 45.86 -31.07
N CYS A 606 -1.05 45.22 -31.64
CA CYS A 606 0.35 45.49 -31.29
C CYS A 606 1.07 46.40 -32.31
N LEU A 607 0.36 47.08 -33.22
CA LEU A 607 0.96 47.98 -34.22
C LEU A 607 1.79 49.10 -33.57
N HIS A 608 1.35 49.63 -32.42
CA HIS A 608 2.08 50.65 -31.66
C HIS A 608 3.34 50.11 -30.95
N MET A 609 3.57 48.80 -30.96
CA MET A 609 4.71 48.16 -30.31
C MET A 609 5.75 47.73 -31.35
N ARG A 610 6.98 48.25 -31.24
CA ARG A 610 8.08 47.87 -32.15
C ARG A 610 8.31 46.36 -32.15
N LYS A 611 8.16 45.71 -33.32
CA LYS A 611 8.62 44.34 -33.58
C LYS A 611 10.15 44.36 -33.67
N LEU A 612 10.84 43.65 -32.78
CA LEU A 612 12.24 43.29 -33.03
C LEU A 612 12.22 42.09 -33.97
N LYS A 613 13.01 42.17 -35.04
CA LYS A 613 13.36 41.02 -35.88
C LYS A 613 14.12 39.99 -35.06
#